data_AF-A0A5E6N4C4-F1
#
_entry.id   AF-A0A5E6N4C4-F1
#
_cell.length_a   1.000
_cell.length_b   1.000
_cell.length_c   1.000
_cell.angle_alpha   90.00
_cell.angle_beta   90.00
_cell.angle_gamma   90.00
#
_symmetry.space_group_name_H-M   'P 1'
#
loop_
_entity.id
_entity.type
_entity.pdbx_description
1 polymer ?
#
loop_
_entity_poly.entity_id
_entity_poly.type
_entity_poly.pdbx_seq_one_letter_code
_entity_poly.pdbx_strand_id
1 'polypeptide(L)'
;MAANTRKSHNKNHYQAMLDDTNNIYFYRIRSRDAAGRLTGHIVGNGLSTEQDFSPASGHLYTIKSNFNSVDEIRNLEYEYDLMDNVTQRQNHISGLSEGFIYDA
;
A
#
# COMPACT_ATOMS: atom_id res chain seq x y z
N MET A 1 13.19 8.20 11.46
CA MET A 1 12.01 8.80 12.14
C MET A 1 10.68 8.60 11.40
N ALA A 2 10.66 8.48 10.06
CA ALA A 2 9.42 8.34 9.28
C ALA A 2 8.56 7.08 9.54
N ALA A 3 9.19 5.94 9.85
CA ALA A 3 8.46 4.68 10.09
C ALA A 3 7.58 4.69 11.35
N ASN A 4 7.92 5.51 12.35
CA ASN A 4 7.18 5.55 13.62
C ASN A 4 5.91 6.41 13.54
N THR A 5 5.95 7.48 12.74
CA THR A 5 4.81 8.36 12.49
C THR A 5 3.70 7.62 11.76
N ARG A 6 4.03 6.83 10.73
CA ARG A 6 3.05 6.04 9.96
C ARG A 6 2.28 5.04 10.84
N LYS A 7 2.98 4.26 11.69
CA LYS A 7 2.33 3.34 12.65
C LYS A 7 1.29 4.02 13.53
N SER A 8 1.65 5.17 14.10
CA SER A 8 0.77 5.92 14.99
C SER A 8 -0.50 6.37 14.25
N HIS A 9 -0.37 6.85 13.02
CA HIS A 9 -1.52 7.22 12.20
C HIS A 9 -2.42 6.02 11.89
N ASN A 10 -1.86 4.87 11.50
CA ASN A 10 -2.66 3.70 11.12
C ASN A 10 -3.43 3.13 12.34
N LYS A 11 -2.78 3.10 13.52
CA LYS A 11 -3.41 2.72 14.78
C LYS A 11 -4.63 3.58 15.11
N ASN A 12 -4.52 4.89 14.94
CA ASN A 12 -5.62 5.82 15.23
C ASN A 12 -6.84 5.58 14.31
N HIS A 13 -6.62 5.26 13.03
CA HIS A 13 -7.72 5.01 12.09
C HIS A 13 -8.48 3.72 12.36
N TYR A 14 -7.78 2.62 12.65
CA TYR A 14 -8.45 1.35 12.94
C TYR A 14 -9.17 1.40 14.28
N GLN A 15 -8.55 2.00 15.31
CA GLN A 15 -9.21 2.19 16.60
C GLN A 15 -10.51 3.00 16.45
N ALA A 16 -10.49 4.07 15.64
CA ALA A 16 -11.70 4.84 15.35
C ALA A 16 -12.80 4.05 14.63
N MET A 17 -12.44 3.03 13.84
CA MET A 17 -13.44 2.11 13.23
C MET A 17 -14.05 1.17 14.28
N LEU A 18 -13.29 0.75 15.29
CA LEU A 18 -13.76 -0.11 16.37
C LEU A 18 -14.60 0.65 17.41
N ASP A 19 -14.22 1.90 17.68
CA ASP A 19 -14.88 2.75 18.68
C ASP A 19 -16.25 3.26 18.21
N ASP A 20 -16.50 3.29 16.90
CA ASP A 20 -17.81 3.63 16.35
C ASP A 20 -18.75 2.43 16.37
N THR A 21 -19.56 2.36 17.41
CA THR A 21 -20.52 1.29 17.65
C THR A 21 -21.78 1.38 16.78
N ASN A 22 -21.96 2.46 16.01
CA ASN A 22 -23.15 2.65 15.17
C ASN A 22 -23.00 2.07 13.76
N ASN A 23 -21.76 1.85 13.31
CA ASN A 23 -21.47 1.46 11.93
C ASN A 23 -20.59 0.22 11.88
N ILE A 24 -20.81 -0.60 10.85
CA ILE A 24 -19.91 -1.70 10.51
C ILE A 24 -19.04 -1.24 9.34
N TYR A 25 -17.72 -1.23 9.56
CA TYR A 25 -16.77 -0.80 8.54
C TYR A 25 -16.14 -1.98 7.82
N PHE A 26 -16.47 -2.14 6.54
CA PHE A 26 -15.78 -3.10 5.67
C PHE A 26 -14.49 -2.53 5.06
N TYR A 27 -14.43 -1.20 4.94
CA TYR A 27 -13.35 -0.51 4.25
C TYR A 27 -13.28 0.96 4.68
N ARG A 28 -12.07 1.49 4.80
CA ARG A 28 -11.80 2.89 5.11
C ARG A 28 -10.65 3.41 4.27
N ILE A 29 -10.89 4.51 3.56
CA ILE A 29 -9.82 5.27 2.89
C ILE A 29 -9.09 6.11 3.94
N ARG A 30 -7.76 6.08 3.91
CA ARG A 30 -6.91 6.91 4.76
C ARG A 30 -6.32 8.10 4.03
N SER A 31 -5.84 7.89 2.81
CA SER A 31 -5.12 8.93 2.08
C SER A 31 -5.22 8.76 0.57
N ARG A 32 -5.08 9.89 -0.11
CA ARG A 32 -4.93 9.99 -1.55
C ARG A 32 -3.76 10.92 -1.89
N ASP A 33 -3.17 10.75 -3.06
CA ASP A 33 -2.23 11.73 -3.59
C ASP A 33 -2.94 12.90 -4.30
N ALA A 34 -2.18 13.84 -4.85
CA ALA A 34 -2.70 15.01 -5.55
C ALA A 34 -3.48 14.66 -6.83
N ALA A 35 -3.23 13.49 -7.42
CA ALA A 35 -3.98 12.97 -8.56
C ALA A 35 -5.26 12.20 -8.12
N GLY A 36 -5.54 12.15 -6.81
CA GLY A 36 -6.69 11.47 -6.24
C GLY A 36 -6.55 9.95 -6.14
N ARG A 37 -5.37 9.39 -6.44
CA ARG A 37 -5.11 7.95 -6.34
C ARG A 37 -5.02 7.54 -4.89
N LEU A 38 -5.51 6.35 -4.57
CA LEU A 38 -5.50 5.82 -3.22
C LEU A 38 -4.06 5.50 -2.79
N THR A 39 -3.57 6.14 -1.74
CA THR A 39 -2.23 5.87 -1.18
C THR A 39 -2.27 5.14 0.14
N GLY A 40 -3.44 5.04 0.77
CA GLY A 40 -3.62 4.37 2.04
C GLY A 40 -5.05 3.96 2.30
N HIS A 41 -5.27 2.72 2.75
CA HIS A 41 -6.58 2.21 3.15
C HIS A 41 -6.48 1.14 4.23
N ILE A 42 -7.61 0.89 4.91
CA ILE A 42 -7.79 -0.20 5.89
C ILE A 42 -9.02 -0.99 5.48
N VAL A 43 -8.91 -2.32 5.43
CA VAL A 43 -10.07 -3.21 5.25
C VAL A 43 -10.59 -3.67 6.63
N GLY A 44 -11.83 -4.14 6.73
CA GLY A 44 -12.54 -4.33 7.99
C GLY A 44 -11.87 -5.27 9.01
N ASN A 45 -10.98 -6.18 8.57
CA ASN A 45 -10.19 -7.02 9.48
C ASN A 45 -8.97 -6.29 10.10
N GLY A 46 -8.77 -5.01 9.79
CA GLY A 46 -7.65 -4.20 10.28
C GLY A 46 -6.40 -4.23 9.40
N LEU A 47 -6.40 -4.95 8.27
CA LEU A 47 -5.26 -4.94 7.35
C LEU A 47 -5.17 -3.56 6.69
N SER A 48 -4.10 -2.83 7.03
CA SER A 48 -3.76 -1.56 6.42
C SER A 48 -2.89 -1.81 5.19
N THR A 49 -3.15 -1.11 4.11
CA THR A 49 -2.32 -1.11 2.90
C THR A 49 -1.90 0.30 2.56
N GLU A 50 -0.63 0.47 2.20
CA GLU A 50 -0.03 1.69 1.68
C GLU A 50 0.47 1.45 0.27
N GLN A 51 0.25 2.43 -0.61
CA GLN A 51 0.66 2.41 -2.00
C GLN A 51 1.49 3.67 -2.26
N ASP A 52 2.70 3.48 -2.78
CA ASP A 52 3.60 4.57 -3.12
C ASP A 52 3.71 4.72 -4.63
N PHE A 53 3.53 5.94 -5.12
CA PHE A 53 3.52 6.23 -6.55
C PHE A 53 4.61 7.24 -6.90
N SER A 54 5.20 7.08 -8.08
CA SER A 54 6.07 8.10 -8.66
C SER A 54 5.32 9.42 -8.82
N PRO A 55 5.83 10.54 -8.29
CA PRO A 55 5.25 11.85 -8.56
C PRO A 55 5.51 12.31 -10.01
N ALA A 56 6.51 11.75 -10.68
CA ALA A 56 6.91 12.15 -12.03
C ALA A 56 6.16 11.37 -13.12
N SER A 57 6.13 10.04 -13.03
CA SER A 57 5.49 9.17 -14.05
C SER A 57 4.10 8.69 -13.64
N GLY A 58 3.78 8.74 -12.35
CA GLY A 58 2.58 8.12 -11.82
C GLY A 58 2.65 6.59 -11.68
N HIS A 59 3.79 5.96 -11.94
CA HIS A 59 3.95 4.52 -11.70
C HIS A 59 3.76 4.13 -10.24
N LEU A 60 3.24 2.93 -10.00
CA LEU A 60 3.12 2.37 -8.66
C LEU A 60 4.45 1.72 -8.28
N TYR A 61 5.19 2.28 -7.33
CA TYR A 61 6.45 1.70 -6.89
C TYR A 61 6.25 0.55 -5.91
N THR A 62 5.45 0.77 -4.86
CA THR A 62 5.30 -0.25 -3.82
C THR A 62 3.88 -0.44 -3.35
N ILE A 63 3.56 -1.67 -2.94
CA ILE A 63 2.36 -1.99 -2.16
C ILE A 63 2.79 -2.71 -0.89
N LYS A 64 2.50 -2.11 0.26
CA LYS A 64 2.86 -2.63 1.58
C LYS A 64 1.64 -2.83 2.43
N SER A 65 1.53 -3.96 3.11
CA SER A 65 0.40 -4.23 4.01
C SER A 65 0.83 -4.80 5.35
N ASN A 66 0.19 -4.36 6.42
CA ASN A 66 0.42 -4.80 7.81
C ASN A 66 -0.81 -4.55 8.69
N PHE A 67 -0.81 -5.11 9.89
CA PHE A 67 -1.83 -4.86 10.93
C PHE A 67 -1.34 -3.81 11.93
N ASN A 68 -0.92 -2.64 11.45
CA ASN A 68 -0.34 -1.56 12.25
C ASN A 68 0.96 -1.95 12.99
N SER A 69 1.67 -2.95 12.45
CA SER A 69 2.97 -3.47 12.91
C SER A 69 4.12 -2.97 12.01
N VAL A 70 5.37 -3.21 12.43
CA VAL A 70 6.53 -3.13 11.52
C VAL A 70 6.55 -4.28 10.54
N ASP A 71 6.02 -5.43 10.96
CA ASP A 71 6.07 -6.64 10.17
C ASP A 71 5.02 -6.55 9.07
N GLU A 72 5.52 -6.44 7.86
CA GLU A 72 4.73 -6.45 6.63
C GLU A 72 4.33 -7.90 6.32
N ILE A 73 3.07 -8.11 5.96
CA ILE A 73 2.59 -9.39 5.42
C ILE A 73 2.57 -9.39 3.89
N ARG A 74 2.76 -8.20 3.30
CA ARG A 74 2.94 -7.98 1.87
C ARG A 74 3.87 -6.78 1.69
N ASN A 75 4.85 -6.93 0.81
CA ASN A 75 5.72 -5.86 0.36
C ASN A 75 6.11 -6.15 -1.09
N LEU A 76 5.37 -5.53 -2.00
CA LEU A 76 5.57 -5.65 -3.44
C LEU A 76 6.29 -4.41 -3.95
N GLU A 77 7.24 -4.61 -4.86
CA GLU A 77 7.94 -3.56 -5.60
C GLU A 77 7.85 -3.82 -7.10
N TYR A 78 7.72 -2.75 -7.89
CA TYR A 78 7.51 -2.82 -9.34
C TYR A 78 8.51 -1.95 -10.09
N GLU A 79 9.02 -2.49 -11.19
CA GLU A 79 9.82 -1.77 -12.19
C GLU A 79 9.09 -1.70 -13.52
N TYR A 80 9.39 -0.66 -14.30
CA TYR A 80 8.70 -0.35 -15.55
C TYR A 80 9.70 -0.07 -16.68
N ASP A 81 9.32 -0.37 -17.92
CA ASP A 81 10.02 0.11 -19.11
C ASP A 81 9.61 1.55 -19.50
N LEU A 82 10.20 2.07 -20.57
CA LEU A 82 9.92 3.41 -21.11
C LEU A 82 8.51 3.56 -21.71
N MET A 83 7.80 2.44 -21.90
CA MET A 83 6.45 2.38 -22.47
C MET A 83 5.40 2.08 -21.39
N ASP A 84 5.77 2.23 -20.12
CA ASP A 84 4.93 2.03 -18.93
C ASP A 84 4.50 0.56 -18.68
N ASN A 85 5.16 -0.42 -19.31
CA ASN A 85 4.92 -1.83 -19.00
C ASN A 85 5.67 -2.25 -17.74
N VAL A 86 5.07 -3.09 -16.90
CA VAL A 86 5.73 -3.65 -15.71
C VAL A 86 6.75 -4.70 -16.14
N THR A 87 8.04 -4.45 -15.99
CA THR A 87 9.11 -5.41 -16.37
C THR A 87 9.54 -6.30 -15.21
N GLN A 88 9.28 -5.90 -13.97
CA GLN A 88 9.61 -6.68 -12.80
C GLN A 88 8.59 -6.51 -11.68
N ARG A 89 8.35 -7.57 -10.93
CA ARG A 89 7.69 -7.55 -9.63
C ARG A 89 8.52 -8.31 -8.61
N GLN A 90 8.88 -7.68 -7.50
CA GLN A 90 9.53 -8.33 -6.36
C GLN A 90 8.58 -8.40 -5.18
N ASN A 91 8.56 -9.54 -4.48
CA ASN A 91 7.89 -9.69 -3.20
C ASN A 91 8.94 -9.90 -2.10
N HIS A 92 9.20 -8.85 -1.33
CA HIS A 92 10.20 -8.85 -0.26
C HIS A 92 9.83 -9.72 0.95
N ILE A 93 8.58 -10.19 1.05
CA ILE A 93 8.15 -11.09 2.12
C ILE A 93 8.49 -12.54 1.79
N SER A 94 8.27 -12.96 0.55
CA SER A 94 8.58 -14.33 0.10
C SER A 94 9.97 -14.46 -0.54
N GLY A 95 10.61 -13.34 -0.90
CA GLY A 95 11.84 -13.32 -1.68
C GLY A 95 11.65 -13.70 -3.16
N LEU A 96 10.40 -13.76 -3.65
CA LEU A 96 10.10 -14.09 -5.05
C LEU A 96 10.32 -12.86 -5.94
N SER A 97 10.98 -13.06 -7.07
CA SER A 97 11.10 -12.07 -8.14
C SER A 97 10.54 -12.64 -9.44
N GLU A 98 9.75 -11.84 -10.14
CA GLU A 98 9.13 -12.16 -11.41
C GLU A 98 9.59 -11.13 -12.44
N GLY A 99 10.05 -11.60 -13.61
CA GLY A 99 10.41 -10.77 -14.75
C GLY A 99 9.39 -10.94 -15.87
N PHE A 100 9.05 -9.84 -16.54
CA PHE A 100 8.09 -9.79 -17.64
C PHE A 100 8.75 -9.20 -18.88
N ILE A 101 8.45 -9.80 -20.03
CA ILE A 101 8.93 -9.33 -21.34
C ILE A 101 7.70 -9.22 -22.23
N TYR A 102 7.66 -8.15 -23.00
CA TYR A 102 6.57 -7.82 -23.91
C TYR A 102 7.07 -7.92 -25.35
N ASP A 103 6.15 -8.23 -26.26
CA ASP A 103 6.38 -8.07 -27.69
C ASP A 103 6.38 -6.59 -28.08
N ALA A 104 6.73 -6.33 -29.34
CA ALA A 104 6.78 -5.00 -29.93
C ALA A 104 5.52 -4.68 -30.71
#